data_AF-A0A3M9Z7Y3-F1
#
_entry.id   AF-A0A3M9Z7Y3-F1
#
_cell.length_a   1.000
_cell.length_b   1.000
_cell.length_c   1.000
_cell.angle_alpha   90.00
_cell.angle_beta   90.00
_cell.angle_gamma   90.00
#
_symmetry.space_group_name_H-M   'P 1'
#
loop_
_entity.id
_entity.type
_entity.pdbx_description
1 polymer ?
#
loop_
_entity_poly.entity_id
_entity_poly.type
_entity_poly.pdbx_seq_one_letter_code
_entity_poly.pdbx_strand_id
1 'polypeptide(L)'
;MSLLTQKDLRDLLKFLRELYILCDLEEFPNYVISLTPKIVSSDLTGFSPINYKKLSLLVGSISRSIDHLNVEQVAQQHFCEHPHNAYYLQTGDGKACKISDFWNEDQLHCSEGLYHKFLQPLGLEDQMGLILPTSQLARKKTAWRSRARYDTLAPSN
;
A
#
# COMPACT_ATOMS: atom_id res chain seq x y z
N MET A 1 -3.69 -17.45 -13.46
CA MET A 1 -2.92 -17.09 -12.25
C MET A 1 -1.70 -17.97 -12.22
N SER A 2 -0.49 -17.40 -12.33
CA SER A 2 0.75 -18.17 -12.17
C SER A 2 0.96 -18.49 -10.69
N LEU A 3 1.43 -19.70 -10.42
CA LEU A 3 1.82 -20.09 -9.07
C LEU A 3 3.19 -19.48 -8.75
N LEU A 4 3.41 -19.11 -7.49
CA LEU A 4 4.72 -18.68 -7.01
C LEU A 4 5.72 -19.82 -7.19
N THR A 5 6.89 -19.51 -7.71
CA THR A 5 7.98 -20.48 -7.75
C THR A 5 8.52 -20.72 -6.34
N GLN A 6 9.27 -21.80 -6.15
CA GLN A 6 9.95 -22.06 -4.87
C GLN A 6 10.92 -20.92 -4.49
N LYS A 7 11.52 -20.26 -5.48
CA LYS A 7 12.38 -19.09 -5.28
C LYS A 7 11.56 -17.91 -4.75
N ASP A 8 10.45 -17.59 -5.41
CA ASP A 8 9.58 -16.47 -5.01
C ASP A 8 9.06 -16.64 -3.59
N LEU A 9 8.62 -17.86 -3.24
CA LEU A 9 8.20 -18.18 -1.88
C LEU A 9 9.32 -17.97 -0.85
N ARG A 10 10.55 -18.38 -1.18
CA ARG A 10 11.70 -18.21 -0.29
C ARG A 10 12.05 -16.75 -0.08
N ASP A 11 12.02 -15.96 -1.15
CA ASP A 11 12.32 -14.53 -1.09
C ASP A 11 11.23 -13.76 -0.33
N LEU A 12 9.96 -14.13 -0.52
CA LEU A 12 8.84 -13.61 0.26
C LEU A 12 8.98 -13.94 1.76
N LEU A 13 9.34 -15.18 2.12
CA LEU A 13 9.53 -15.56 3.52
C LEU A 13 10.70 -14.82 4.19
N LYS A 14 11.80 -14.60 3.46
CA LYS A 14 12.93 -13.79 3.95
C LYS A 14 12.50 -12.34 4.19
N PHE A 15 11.78 -11.76 3.24
CA PHE A 15 11.23 -10.41 3.36
C PHE A 15 10.32 -10.27 4.58
N LEU A 16 9.39 -11.21 4.78
CA LEU A 16 8.50 -11.18 5.94
C LEU A 16 9.32 -11.23 7.23
N ARG A 17 10.30 -12.14 7.33
CA ARG A 17 11.18 -12.20 8.50
C ARG A 17 11.91 -10.87 8.73
N GLU A 18 12.45 -10.25 7.69
CA GLU A 18 13.11 -8.94 7.77
C GLU A 18 12.14 -7.85 8.25
N LEU A 19 10.91 -7.85 7.75
CA LEU A 19 9.86 -6.88 8.12
C LEU A 19 9.43 -7.04 9.59
N TYR A 20 9.31 -8.27 10.09
CA TYR A 20 8.87 -8.56 11.47
C TYR A 20 9.95 -8.31 12.54
N ILE A 21 11.22 -8.17 12.16
CA ILE A 21 12.29 -7.77 13.09
C ILE A 21 12.14 -6.30 13.48
N LEU A 22 11.63 -5.47 12.57
CA LEU A 22 11.44 -4.05 12.81
C LEU A 22 10.32 -3.83 13.84
N CYS A 23 10.63 -3.13 14.93
CA CYS A 23 9.65 -2.77 15.97
C CYS A 23 9.28 -1.28 15.97
N ASP A 24 9.83 -0.51 15.04
CA ASP A 24 9.68 0.95 15.00
C ASP A 24 8.72 1.37 13.89
N LEU A 25 7.69 2.12 14.27
CA LEU A 25 6.69 2.66 13.35
C LEU A 25 7.22 3.84 12.53
N GLU A 26 8.18 4.60 13.05
CA GLU A 26 8.76 5.76 12.36
C GLU A 26 9.67 5.30 11.21
N GLU A 27 10.44 4.23 11.41
CA GLU A 27 11.33 3.66 10.40
C GLU A 27 10.63 2.73 9.40
N PHE A 28 9.40 2.29 9.71
CA PHE A 28 8.66 1.34 8.89
C PHE A 28 8.50 1.75 7.41
N PRO A 29 8.11 3.00 7.07
CA PRO A 29 8.00 3.44 5.68
C PRO A 29 9.30 3.27 4.89
N ASN A 30 10.43 3.73 5.47
CA ASN A 30 11.74 3.67 4.83
C ASN A 30 12.15 2.22 4.57
N TYR A 31 11.88 1.35 5.55
CA TYR A 31 12.23 -0.06 5.46
C TYR A 31 11.40 -0.79 4.40
N VAL A 32 10.08 -0.62 4.40
CA VAL A 32 9.18 -1.23 3.38
C VAL A 32 9.58 -0.80 1.97
N ILE A 33 9.87 0.49 1.78
CA ILE A 33 10.31 1.03 0.49
C ILE A 33 11.63 0.41 0.05
N SER A 34 12.57 0.19 0.96
CA SER A 34 13.87 -0.42 0.63
C SER A 34 13.78 -1.92 0.30
N LEU A 35 12.80 -2.62 0.88
CA LEU A 35 12.67 -4.07 0.75
C LEU A 35 11.74 -4.52 -0.37
N THR A 36 10.69 -3.75 -0.67
CA THR A 36 9.67 -4.12 -1.68
C THR A 36 10.26 -4.41 -3.06
N PRO A 37 11.22 -3.62 -3.59
CA PRO A 37 11.88 -3.91 -4.87
C PRO A 37 12.53 -5.29 -4.97
N LYS A 38 12.89 -5.91 -3.84
CA LYS A 38 13.53 -7.24 -3.80
C LYS A 38 12.55 -8.38 -4.11
N ILE A 39 11.24 -8.15 -3.98
CA ILE A 39 10.19 -9.14 -4.33
C ILE A 39 9.46 -8.73 -5.59
N VAL A 40 9.12 -7.45 -5.71
CA VAL A 40 8.40 -6.88 -6.85
C VAL A 40 9.27 -5.78 -7.42
N SER A 41 9.91 -6.05 -8.55
CA SER A 41 10.78 -5.07 -9.22
C SER A 41 9.99 -3.79 -9.51
N SER A 42 10.54 -2.65 -9.15
CA SER A 42 9.96 -1.33 -9.36
C SER A 42 11.05 -0.28 -9.48
N ASP A 43 10.91 0.64 -10.43
CA ASP A 43 11.86 1.75 -10.64
C ASP A 43 11.73 2.84 -9.56
N LEU A 44 10.51 3.00 -9.02
CA LEU A 44 10.21 3.87 -7.90
C LEU A 44 9.24 3.16 -6.95
N THR A 45 9.52 3.24 -5.65
CA THR A 45 8.66 2.69 -4.59
C THR A 45 8.27 3.80 -3.64
N GLY A 46 7.00 3.87 -3.28
CA GLY A 46 6.48 4.87 -2.35
C GLY A 46 5.61 4.25 -1.26
N PHE A 47 5.59 4.90 -0.11
CA PHE A 47 4.68 4.64 0.99
C PHE A 47 4.16 5.97 1.50
N SER A 48 2.85 6.17 1.47
CA SER A 48 2.22 7.41 1.93
C SER A 48 1.00 7.10 2.77
N PRO A 49 0.89 7.66 3.98
CA PRO A 49 -0.38 7.64 4.71
C PRO A 49 -1.40 8.52 3.98
N ILE A 50 -2.64 8.03 3.88
CA ILE A 50 -3.74 8.77 3.23
C ILE A 50 -4.90 8.93 4.20
N ASN A 51 -5.43 10.14 4.29
CA ASN A 51 -6.66 10.43 5.00
C ASN A 51 -7.84 10.54 4.02
N TYR A 52 -8.46 9.41 3.72
CA TYR A 52 -9.63 9.35 2.83
C TYR A 52 -10.86 10.11 3.36
N LYS A 53 -10.95 10.43 4.67
CA LYS A 53 -12.03 11.28 5.18
C LYS A 53 -11.85 12.75 4.81
N LYS A 54 -10.59 13.19 4.70
CA LYS A 54 -10.23 14.57 4.32
C LYS A 54 -9.82 14.67 2.84
N LEU A 55 -9.79 13.55 2.12
CA LEU A 55 -9.31 13.45 0.74
C LEU A 55 -7.90 14.05 0.61
N SER A 56 -7.02 13.69 1.55
CA SER A 56 -5.68 14.26 1.64
C SER A 56 -4.58 13.23 1.78
N LEU A 57 -3.50 13.44 1.02
CA LEU A 57 -2.22 12.75 1.16
C LEU A 57 -1.45 13.35 2.35
N LEU A 58 -0.92 12.50 3.23
CA LEU A 58 0.06 12.92 4.23
C LEU A 58 1.47 12.65 3.68
N VAL A 59 2.45 13.42 4.17
CA VAL A 59 3.87 13.28 3.79
C VAL A 59 4.27 11.81 3.85
N GLY A 60 4.72 11.31 2.71
CA GLY A 60 5.13 9.93 2.51
C GLY A 60 6.63 9.82 2.27
N SER A 61 7.11 8.59 2.20
CA SER A 61 8.48 8.28 1.79
C SER A 61 8.46 7.74 0.36
N ILE A 62 9.52 8.01 -0.41
CA ILE A 62 9.79 7.39 -1.71
C ILE A 62 11.26 6.95 -1.78
N SER A 63 11.57 5.93 -2.60
CA SER A 63 12.91 5.32 -2.67
C SER A 63 14.00 6.22 -3.28
N ARG A 64 13.62 7.37 -3.85
CA ARG A 64 14.52 8.33 -4.48
C ARG A 64 14.27 9.73 -3.93
N SER A 65 15.33 10.50 -3.72
CA SER A 65 15.21 11.93 -3.45
C SER A 65 14.69 12.63 -4.70
N ILE A 66 13.47 13.14 -4.63
CA ILE A 66 12.85 14.00 -5.65
C ILE A 66 12.54 15.32 -4.94
N ASP A 67 12.41 16.43 -5.66
CA ASP A 67 11.99 17.68 -5.03
C ASP A 67 10.53 17.55 -4.55
N HIS A 68 10.37 17.08 -3.31
CA HIS A 68 9.11 16.57 -2.76
C HIS A 68 8.02 17.66 -2.69
N LEU A 69 8.42 18.93 -2.55
CA LEU A 69 7.51 20.06 -2.33
C LEU A 69 6.50 20.26 -3.46
N ASN A 70 6.92 20.08 -4.71
CA ASN A 70 6.01 20.25 -5.86
C ASN A 70 5.16 18.99 -6.11
N VAL A 71 5.74 17.80 -5.89
CA VAL A 71 5.06 16.52 -6.16
C VAL A 71 3.90 16.29 -5.20
N GLU A 72 4.09 16.56 -3.91
CA GLU A 72 3.03 16.38 -2.90
C GLU A 72 1.85 17.31 -3.14
N GLN A 73 2.12 18.57 -3.51
CA GLN A 73 1.07 19.55 -3.80
C GLN A 73 0.25 19.13 -5.02
N VAL A 74 0.92 18.69 -6.09
CA VAL A 74 0.22 18.19 -7.28
C VAL A 74 -0.56 16.92 -6.97
N ALA A 75 0.02 15.97 -6.25
CA ALA A 75 -0.67 14.74 -5.84
C ALA A 75 -1.91 15.03 -5.00
N GLN A 76 -1.83 16.04 -4.12
CA GLN A 76 -2.96 16.51 -3.32
C GLN A 76 -4.04 17.19 -4.17
N GLN A 77 -3.65 18.03 -5.13
CA GLN A 77 -4.58 18.72 -6.03
C GLN A 77 -5.36 17.74 -6.91
N HIS A 78 -4.68 16.69 -7.40
CA HIS A 78 -5.25 15.69 -8.31
C HIS A 78 -5.64 14.39 -7.60
N PHE A 79 -5.75 14.39 -6.27
CA PHE A 79 -6.00 13.20 -5.46
C PHE A 79 -7.23 12.41 -5.91
N CYS A 80 -8.33 13.11 -6.17
CA CYS A 80 -9.60 12.52 -6.60
C CYS A 80 -9.64 12.12 -8.08
N GLU A 81 -8.70 12.63 -8.90
CA GLU A 81 -8.58 12.26 -10.31
C GLU A 81 -7.86 10.92 -10.48
N HIS A 82 -7.10 10.48 -9.48
CA HIS A 82 -6.42 9.20 -9.52
C HIS A 82 -7.44 8.03 -9.51
N PRO A 83 -7.48 7.18 -10.55
CA PRO A 83 -8.54 6.18 -10.72
C PRO A 83 -8.58 5.15 -9.60
N HIS A 84 -7.43 4.75 -9.07
CA HIS A 84 -7.36 3.88 -7.90
C HIS A 84 -7.97 4.52 -6.62
N ASN A 85 -7.76 5.83 -6.38
CA ASN A 85 -8.38 6.52 -5.24
C ASN A 85 -9.91 6.61 -5.42
N ALA A 86 -10.37 6.92 -6.64
CA ALA A 86 -11.79 6.93 -6.97
C ALA A 86 -12.42 5.54 -6.76
N TYR A 87 -11.75 4.48 -7.22
CA TYR A 87 -12.18 3.10 -7.02
C TYR A 87 -12.29 2.73 -5.54
N TYR A 88 -11.28 3.06 -4.74
CA TYR A 88 -11.30 2.79 -3.30
C TYR A 88 -12.39 3.58 -2.56
N LEU A 89 -12.59 4.86 -2.91
CA LEU A 89 -13.67 5.67 -2.33
C LEU A 89 -15.06 5.10 -2.65
N GLN A 90 -15.23 4.53 -3.84
CA GLN A 90 -16.50 3.94 -4.27
C GLN A 90 -16.76 2.56 -3.66
N THR A 91 -15.73 1.72 -3.54
CA THR A 91 -15.89 0.29 -3.24
C THR A 91 -15.40 -0.11 -1.85
N GLY A 92 -14.48 0.65 -1.28
CA GLY A 92 -13.71 0.26 -0.09
C GLY A 92 -12.71 -0.89 -0.33
N ASP A 93 -12.52 -1.33 -1.58
CA ASP A 93 -11.59 -2.40 -1.92
C ASP A 93 -10.17 -1.84 -2.10
N GLY A 94 -9.28 -2.20 -1.17
CA GLY A 94 -7.89 -1.76 -1.13
C GLY A 94 -6.90 -2.74 -1.76
N LYS A 95 -7.36 -3.67 -2.60
CA LYS A 95 -6.50 -4.63 -3.29
C LYS A 95 -5.42 -3.95 -4.13
N ALA A 96 -4.41 -4.74 -4.51
CA ALA A 96 -3.44 -4.29 -5.49
C ALA A 96 -4.10 -4.08 -6.86
N CYS A 97 -3.93 -2.89 -7.41
CA CYS A 97 -4.41 -2.51 -8.74
C CYS A 97 -3.25 -1.89 -9.52
N LYS A 98 -3.23 -2.15 -10.83
CA LYS A 98 -2.42 -1.39 -11.78
C LYS A 98 -3.23 -0.22 -12.30
N ILE A 99 -2.56 0.85 -12.75
CA ILE A 99 -3.25 1.94 -13.43
C ILE A 99 -3.94 1.47 -14.71
N SER A 100 -3.32 0.48 -15.37
CA SER A 100 -3.83 -0.21 -16.57
C SER A 100 -5.08 -1.05 -16.34
N ASP A 101 -5.47 -1.31 -15.08
CA ASP A 101 -6.77 -1.91 -14.77
C ASP A 101 -7.93 -0.90 -14.96
N PHE A 102 -7.64 0.41 -15.00
CA PHE A 102 -8.62 1.48 -15.12
C PHE A 102 -8.53 2.24 -16.43
N TRP A 103 -7.32 2.61 -16.84
CA TRP A 103 -7.05 3.39 -18.04
C TRP A 103 -6.03 2.70 -18.92
N ASN A 104 -6.29 2.64 -20.22
CA ASN A 104 -5.25 2.27 -21.17
C ASN A 104 -4.19 3.39 -21.29
N GLU A 105 -3.11 3.12 -22.01
CA GLU A 105 -1.99 4.06 -22.20
C GLU A 105 -2.45 5.39 -22.81
N ASP A 106 -3.28 5.37 -23.86
CA ASP A 106 -3.81 6.58 -24.49
C ASP A 106 -4.61 7.44 -23.50
N GLN A 107 -5.47 6.81 -22.69
CA GLN A 107 -6.26 7.49 -21.66
C GLN A 107 -5.38 8.08 -20.57
N LEU A 108 -4.35 7.35 -20.15
CA LEU A 108 -3.38 7.82 -19.18
C LEU A 108 -2.62 9.04 -19.73
N HIS A 109 -2.07 8.94 -20.93
CA HIS A 109 -1.29 10.01 -21.57
C HIS A 109 -2.14 11.26 -21.87
N CYS A 110 -3.45 11.12 -22.06
CA CYS A 110 -4.36 12.27 -22.19
C CYS A 110 -4.70 12.95 -20.84
N SER A 111 -4.32 12.38 -19.70
CA SER A 111 -4.67 12.92 -18.38
C SER A 111 -3.73 14.06 -17.95
N GLU A 112 -4.26 15.28 -17.85
CA GLU A 112 -3.46 16.44 -17.46
C GLU A 112 -2.99 16.37 -16.00
N GLY A 113 -3.89 16.03 -15.07
CA GLY A 113 -3.60 16.01 -13.64
C GLY A 113 -2.72 14.83 -13.24
N LEU A 114 -3.16 13.62 -13.58
CA LEU A 114 -2.47 12.41 -13.15
C LEU A 114 -1.18 12.18 -13.94
N TYR A 115 -1.21 12.16 -15.26
CA TYR A 115 -0.01 11.86 -16.03
C TYR A 115 0.92 13.07 -16.15
N HIS A 116 0.49 14.15 -16.80
CA HIS A 116 1.39 15.26 -17.13
C HIS A 116 1.92 16.02 -15.90
N LYS A 117 1.10 16.20 -14.86
CA LYS A 117 1.52 16.94 -13.67
C LYS A 117 2.14 16.05 -12.60
N PHE A 118 1.74 14.78 -12.48
CA PHE A 118 2.19 13.90 -11.39
C PHE A 118 3.12 12.77 -11.84
N LEU A 119 2.69 11.86 -12.73
CA LEU A 119 3.48 10.67 -13.08
C LEU A 119 4.67 10.98 -14.01
N GLN A 120 4.46 11.76 -15.06
CA GLN A 120 5.48 12.09 -16.05
C GLN A 120 6.69 12.82 -15.44
N PRO A 121 6.54 13.81 -14.54
CA PRO A 121 7.68 14.44 -13.86
C PRO A 121 8.47 13.48 -12.96
N LEU A 122 7.85 12.38 -12.52
CA LEU A 122 8.48 11.31 -11.75
C LEU A 122 9.13 10.24 -12.65
N GLY A 123 8.95 10.33 -13.97
CA GLY A 123 9.41 9.32 -14.93
C GLY A 123 8.62 8.02 -14.86
N LEU A 124 7.34 8.08 -14.46
CA LEU A 124 6.47 6.90 -14.31
C LEU A 124 5.53 6.78 -15.51
N GLU A 125 5.61 5.65 -16.21
CA GLU A 125 4.71 5.29 -17.32
C GLU A 125 3.64 4.27 -16.89
N ASP A 126 3.90 3.53 -15.81
CA ASP A 126 2.97 2.60 -15.20
C ASP A 126 3.09 2.70 -13.67
N GLN A 127 2.02 2.33 -12.96
CA GLN A 127 1.99 2.30 -11.52
C GLN A 127 1.13 1.12 -11.05
N MET A 128 1.66 0.39 -10.06
CA MET A 128 0.88 -0.54 -9.25
C MET A 128 0.88 -0.05 -7.80
N GLY A 129 -0.28 -0.09 -7.17
CA GLY A 129 -0.44 0.30 -5.77
C GLY A 129 -1.50 -0.54 -5.08
N LEU A 130 -1.52 -0.51 -3.75
CA LEU A 130 -2.54 -1.12 -2.91
C LEU A 130 -2.82 -0.20 -1.72
N ILE A 131 -4.04 -0.27 -1.17
CA ILE A 131 -4.45 0.59 -0.05
C ILE A 131 -4.66 -0.30 1.17
N LEU A 132 -3.85 -0.09 2.20
CA LEU A 132 -4.00 -0.77 3.48
C LEU A 132 -4.89 0.08 4.40
N PRO A 133 -6.16 -0.31 4.63
CA PRO A 133 -7.00 0.43 5.56
C PRO A 133 -6.43 0.31 6.97
N THR A 134 -5.98 1.43 7.55
CA THR A 134 -5.64 1.49 8.97
C THR A 134 -6.91 1.28 9.75
N SER A 135 -7.03 0.10 10.34
CA SER A 135 -8.25 -0.29 10.99
C SER A 135 -8.39 0.46 12.33
N GLN A 136 -9.49 1.20 12.52
CA GLN A 136 -10.21 1.09 13.79
C GLN A 136 -11.07 -0.18 13.82
N LEU A 137 -11.16 -0.91 12.70
CA LEU A 137 -12.03 -2.08 12.49
C LEU A 137 -11.40 -3.45 12.79
N ALA A 138 -10.08 -3.60 12.93
CA ALA A 138 -9.49 -4.88 13.38
C ALA A 138 -9.83 -5.18 14.84
N ARG A 139 -10.16 -4.15 15.66
CA ARG A 139 -10.68 -4.34 17.02
C ARG A 139 -12.10 -4.91 17.07
N LYS A 140 -12.90 -4.83 16.00
CA LYS A 140 -14.30 -5.33 16.03
C LYS A 140 -14.47 -6.75 15.51
N LYS A 141 -13.47 -7.36 14.85
CA LYS A 141 -13.55 -8.74 14.32
C LYS A 141 -12.83 -9.80 15.17
N THR A 142 -12.10 -9.42 16.22
CA THR A 142 -11.44 -10.37 17.17
C THR A 142 -12.20 -10.58 18.48
N ALA A 143 -13.44 -10.12 18.62
CA ALA A 143 -14.28 -10.39 19.79
C ALA A 143 -14.94 -11.78 19.81
N TRP A 144 -14.68 -12.63 18.80
CA TRP A 144 -15.22 -13.99 18.72
C TRP A 144 -14.10 -15.01 18.58
N ARG A 145 -13.44 -15.37 19.70
CA ARG A 145 -12.76 -16.67 19.94
C ARG A 145 -12.14 -16.71 21.34
N SER A 146 -12.93 -16.52 22.39
CA SER A 146 -12.54 -16.93 23.75
C SER A 146 -13.76 -17.24 24.60
N ARG A 147 -14.53 -18.25 24.18
CA ARG A 147 -15.44 -18.96 25.07
C ARG A 147 -15.62 -20.39 24.59
N ALA A 148 -14.57 -21.20 24.76
CA ALA A 148 -14.70 -22.65 24.76
C ALA A 148 -13.52 -23.28 25.51
N ARG A 149 -13.87 -23.89 26.66
CA ARG A 149 -13.18 -25.01 27.33
C ARG A 149 -11.94 -24.70 28.17
N TYR A 150 -12.20 -24.49 29.46
CA TYR A 150 -11.53 -25.22 30.55
C TYR A 150 -12.54 -25.48 31.67
N ASP A 151 -13.46 -26.43 31.45
CA ASP A 151 -14.06 -27.19 32.54
C ASP A 151 -13.48 -28.60 32.45
N THR A 152 -12.34 -28.80 33.11
CA THR A 152 -11.83 -30.13 33.43
C THR A 152 -11.19 -30.08 34.81
N LEU A 153 -11.97 -30.62 35.76
CA LEU A 153 -11.55 -31.48 36.89
C LEU A 153 -10.57 -30.86 37.91
N ALA A 154 -11.12 -30.42 39.04
CA ALA A 154 -10.39 -30.29 40.29
C ALA A 154 -10.10 -31.69 40.87
N PRO A 155 -8.90 -31.93 41.45
CA PRO A 155 -8.62 -33.17 42.15
C PRO A 155 -9.25 -33.18 43.54
N SER A 156 -9.81 -34.33 43.89
CA SER A 156 -10.28 -34.72 45.21
C SER A 156 -9.19 -34.63 46.28
N ASN A 157 -9.55 -34.10 47.44
CA ASN A 157 -9.03 -34.45 48.76
C ASN A 157 -10.19 -34.43 49.76
#